data_AF-A0AAQ5XYX0-F1
#
_entry.id   AF-A0AAQ5XYX0-F1
#
_cell.length_a   1.000
_cell.length_b   1.000
_cell.length_c   1.000
_cell.angle_alpha   90.00
_cell.angle_beta   90.00
_cell.angle_gamma   90.00
#
_symmetry.space_group_name_H-M   'P 1'
#
loop_
_entity.id
_entity.type
_entity.pdbx_description
1 polymer ?
#
loop_
_entity_poly.entity_id
_entity_poly.type
_entity_poly.pdbx_seq_one_letter_code
_entity_poly.pdbx_strand_id
1 'polypeptide(L)'
;SKYIPFLRTKPSKLVFNILSFLEALVQMHCGKAAGHQMLNSNANLCFKGILTAVLANHWLDDSASGHAPAGLLSLLGGHFDLVLQSCHSGHRVPESAMFSFALQHLGAVWLDADDEGVKAAEAAGMKAILVENLDAALDKLADFTGVQVQTTEGPPPSCSPDRVPHGYVSIRPGVTTHFVEMGSGPAVLLCHGFPESWYSWRYQIPALAAAGFRVLALDMKGYGESTAPPDIQEYSQEQLCKVTLVGHDWGGFLVWTMAQYFPERVRAVASLNTPLFPVDPKVSPLEKLKALPIFDYQIYFQKPGVAEAELEKDLERTFKIFFFSSSEAVRVCARGGLFVGLPEQIPRSSMLTEADLQYYVSQYKDRGFRRPLNWYRNNEANWKWMCSRPTGKLLMPALMVTAGKDIVLLPELSKGMEDLIPNLSRGHIEQCSHWTQVEKPAETNNILISWLKETHMKAGGVTMAPKL
;
A
#
# COMPACT_ATOMS: atom_id res chain seq x y z
N SER A 1 26.70 10.31 -16.61
CA SER A 1 27.02 9.69 -15.31
C SER A 1 26.26 10.30 -14.10
N LYS A 2 25.02 10.82 -14.25
CA LYS A 2 24.30 11.52 -13.16
C LYS A 2 23.06 10.80 -12.57
N TYR A 3 22.74 9.56 -12.97
CA TYR A 3 21.46 8.93 -12.59
C TYR A 3 21.53 7.76 -11.60
N ILE A 4 22.70 7.38 -11.08
CA ILE A 4 22.82 6.25 -10.14
C ILE A 4 23.64 6.60 -8.89
N PRO A 5 23.19 7.50 -8.00
CA PRO A 5 23.85 7.67 -6.70
C PRO A 5 23.45 6.61 -5.66
N PHE A 6 22.32 5.93 -5.82
CA PHE A 6 21.58 5.36 -4.68
C PHE A 6 21.75 3.86 -4.40
N LEU A 7 22.46 3.09 -5.24
CA LEU A 7 22.67 1.65 -5.01
C LEU A 7 23.88 1.32 -4.11
N ARG A 8 24.56 2.33 -3.55
CA ARG A 8 25.87 2.14 -2.87
C ARG A 8 25.84 1.52 -1.47
N THR A 9 24.70 1.15 -0.90
CA THR A 9 24.61 0.85 0.54
C THR A 9 24.35 -0.60 0.94
N LYS A 10 24.19 -1.57 0.02
CA LYS A 10 24.13 -3.01 0.40
C LYS A 10 24.76 -3.94 -0.64
N PRO A 11 25.47 -5.01 -0.21
CA PRO A 11 25.88 -6.09 -1.10
C PRO A 11 24.66 -7.00 -1.37
N SER A 12 23.80 -6.62 -2.31
CA SER A 12 22.67 -7.45 -2.77
C SER A 12 22.96 -7.98 -4.18
N LYS A 13 22.62 -9.25 -4.42
CA LYS A 13 22.65 -9.86 -5.76
C LYS A 13 21.59 -9.16 -6.62
N LEU A 14 21.98 -8.66 -7.79
CA LEU A 14 21.06 -8.06 -8.77
C LEU A 14 20.71 -9.12 -9.81
N VAL A 15 19.44 -9.18 -10.21
CA VAL A 15 19.02 -9.99 -11.36
C VAL A 15 18.49 -9.04 -12.42
N PHE A 16 19.17 -8.97 -13.56
CA PHE A 16 18.62 -8.37 -14.76
C PHE A 16 17.80 -9.43 -15.47
N ASN A 17 16.51 -9.17 -15.59
CA ASN A 17 15.57 -10.11 -16.16
C ASN A 17 14.98 -9.54 -17.44
N ILE A 18 15.33 -10.10 -18.59
CA ILE A 18 14.77 -9.71 -19.89
C ILE A 18 14.68 -10.91 -20.80
N LEU A 19 13.56 -11.62 -20.78
CA LEU A 19 13.08 -12.08 -22.09
C LEU A 19 12.78 -10.83 -22.91
N SER A 20 13.36 -10.72 -24.11
CA SER A 20 13.04 -9.77 -25.18
C SER A 20 11.64 -9.15 -25.04
N PHE A 21 11.57 -8.06 -24.27
CA PHE A 21 10.32 -7.60 -23.67
C PHE A 21 9.31 -7.09 -24.71
N LEU A 22 9.75 -6.75 -25.93
CA LEU A 22 8.89 -6.32 -27.03
C LEU A 22 7.96 -7.43 -27.53
N GLU A 23 8.39 -8.70 -27.62
CA GLU A 23 7.51 -9.79 -28.08
C GLU A 23 6.58 -10.29 -26.96
N ALA A 24 7.04 -10.35 -25.72
CA ALA A 24 6.21 -10.75 -24.57
C ALA A 24 5.16 -9.69 -24.19
N LEU A 25 5.43 -8.39 -24.42
CA LEU A 25 4.47 -7.32 -24.18
C LEU A 25 3.45 -7.11 -25.28
N VAL A 26 3.84 -7.30 -26.56
CA VAL A 26 2.87 -7.44 -27.65
C VAL A 26 1.92 -8.60 -27.34
N GLN A 27 2.44 -9.68 -26.73
CA GLN A 27 1.61 -10.77 -26.21
C GLN A 27 0.77 -10.42 -24.96
N MET A 28 1.19 -9.49 -24.09
CA MET A 28 0.36 -8.95 -22.98
C MET A 28 -0.79 -8.09 -23.49
N HIS A 29 -0.58 -7.26 -24.52
CA HIS A 29 -1.67 -6.55 -25.21
C HIS A 29 -2.66 -7.55 -25.86
N CYS A 30 -2.21 -8.78 -26.15
CA CYS A 30 -3.04 -9.89 -26.63
C CYS A 30 -3.52 -10.87 -25.53
N GLY A 31 -3.32 -10.58 -24.23
CA GLY A 31 -3.88 -11.39 -23.14
C GLY A 31 -3.26 -12.77 -22.91
N LYS A 32 -1.99 -13.01 -23.26
CA LYS A 32 -1.34 -14.32 -23.05
C LYS A 32 -0.72 -14.48 -21.65
N ALA A 33 -0.77 -15.70 -21.12
CA ALA A 33 -0.40 -16.07 -19.74
C ALA A 33 1.09 -15.89 -19.38
N ALA A 34 2.00 -16.01 -20.36
CA ALA A 34 3.44 -16.02 -20.11
C ALA A 34 4.01 -14.69 -19.55
N GLY A 35 3.49 -13.55 -20.00
CA GLY A 35 3.92 -12.23 -19.49
C GLY A 35 3.54 -12.01 -18.02
N HIS A 36 2.36 -12.48 -17.61
CA HIS A 36 1.90 -12.40 -16.22
C HIS A 36 2.74 -13.27 -15.28
N GLN A 37 3.09 -14.49 -15.71
CA GLN A 37 3.95 -15.39 -14.93
C GLN A 37 5.32 -14.79 -14.65
N MET A 38 5.88 -14.04 -15.61
CA MET A 38 7.17 -13.38 -15.41
C MET A 38 7.08 -12.23 -14.40
N LEU A 39 6.07 -11.37 -14.52
CA LEU A 39 5.88 -10.27 -13.56
C LEU A 39 5.62 -10.80 -12.15
N ASN A 40 4.90 -11.91 -12.02
CA ASN A 40 4.70 -12.60 -10.73
C ASN A 40 6.01 -13.16 -10.18
N SER A 41 6.84 -13.76 -11.04
CA SER A 41 8.17 -14.25 -10.66
C SER A 41 9.07 -13.09 -10.19
N ASN A 42 9.00 -11.95 -10.88
CA ASN A 42 9.72 -10.74 -10.50
C ASN A 42 9.25 -10.18 -9.15
N ALA A 43 7.94 -10.10 -8.94
CA ALA A 43 7.37 -9.65 -7.66
C ALA A 43 7.83 -10.56 -6.50
N ASN A 44 7.90 -11.87 -6.73
CA ASN A 44 8.43 -12.83 -5.75
C ASN A 44 9.92 -12.61 -5.45
N LEU A 45 10.74 -12.33 -6.47
CA LEU A 45 12.16 -11.98 -6.29
C LEU A 45 12.33 -10.71 -5.45
N CYS A 46 11.60 -9.65 -5.81
CA CYS A 46 11.60 -8.38 -5.06
C CYS A 46 11.16 -8.58 -3.61
N PHE A 47 10.08 -9.34 -3.37
CA PHE A 47 9.58 -9.66 -2.04
C PHE A 47 10.63 -10.40 -1.18
N LYS A 48 11.48 -11.22 -1.83
CA LYS A 48 12.58 -11.94 -1.18
C LYS A 48 13.88 -11.14 -1.09
N GLY A 49 13.85 -9.85 -1.43
CA GLY A 49 14.98 -8.93 -1.30
C GLY A 49 16.03 -9.02 -2.41
N ILE A 50 15.70 -9.69 -3.53
CA ILE A 50 16.52 -9.66 -4.73
C ILE A 50 16.17 -8.41 -5.51
N LEU A 51 17.17 -7.59 -5.83
CA LEU A 51 16.98 -6.44 -6.69
C LEU A 51 16.75 -6.92 -8.12
N THR A 52 15.80 -6.31 -8.82
CA THR A 52 15.44 -6.70 -10.18
C THR A 52 15.54 -5.53 -11.15
N ALA A 53 16.03 -5.78 -12.36
CA ALA A 53 16.18 -4.75 -13.37
C ALA A 53 15.70 -5.24 -14.73
N VAL A 54 15.16 -4.31 -15.52
CA VAL A 54 14.86 -4.49 -16.94
C VAL A 54 15.70 -3.49 -17.73
N LEU A 55 16.15 -3.92 -18.90
CA LEU A 55 17.01 -3.25 -19.88
C LEU A 55 16.30 -3.28 -21.25
N ALA A 56 15.44 -2.30 -21.45
CA ALA A 56 14.61 -2.22 -22.64
C ALA A 56 15.43 -1.63 -23.80
N ASN A 57 15.55 -2.41 -24.89
CA ASN A 57 15.84 -1.86 -26.21
C ASN A 57 14.64 -1.00 -26.63
N HIS A 58 14.75 0.31 -26.39
CA HIS A 58 13.67 1.28 -26.56
C HIS A 58 14.16 2.51 -27.34
N TRP A 59 13.23 3.16 -28.03
CA TRP A 59 13.47 4.41 -28.77
C TRP A 59 12.79 5.58 -28.06
N LEU A 60 13.21 6.80 -28.37
CA LEU A 60 12.46 7.99 -27.97
C LEU A 60 11.24 8.08 -28.87
N ASP A 61 10.05 7.95 -28.29
CA ASP A 61 8.79 8.12 -29.00
C ASP A 61 8.25 9.53 -28.76
N ASP A 62 8.36 10.37 -29.78
CA ASP A 62 7.81 11.73 -29.83
C ASP A 62 6.51 11.81 -30.67
N SER A 63 5.92 10.67 -31.03
CA SER A 63 4.66 10.63 -31.77
C SER A 63 3.49 11.13 -30.93
N ALA A 64 2.44 11.60 -31.61
CA ALA A 64 1.18 11.98 -30.96
C ALA A 64 0.56 10.81 -30.15
N SER A 65 0.84 9.56 -30.56
CA SER A 65 0.40 8.32 -29.92
C SER A 65 1.34 7.79 -28.81
N GLY A 66 2.36 8.56 -28.40
CA GLY A 66 3.39 8.14 -27.43
C GLY A 66 2.89 7.75 -26.03
N HIS A 67 1.58 7.88 -25.75
CA HIS A 67 0.96 7.46 -24.50
C HIS A 67 1.07 5.94 -24.25
N ALA A 68 0.99 5.11 -25.28
CA ALA A 68 1.05 3.65 -25.09
C ALA A 68 2.45 3.16 -24.68
N PRO A 69 3.54 3.57 -25.34
CA PRO A 69 4.90 3.24 -24.88
C PRO A 69 5.26 3.87 -23.54
N ALA A 70 4.80 5.10 -23.25
CA ALA A 70 4.99 5.72 -21.93
C ALA A 70 4.26 4.95 -20.81
N GLY A 71 3.02 4.52 -21.05
CA GLY A 71 2.26 3.70 -20.11
C GLY A 71 2.94 2.36 -19.83
N LEU A 72 3.57 1.78 -20.86
CA LEU A 72 4.35 0.57 -20.72
C LEU A 72 5.60 0.76 -19.84
N LEU A 73 6.39 1.80 -20.09
CA LEU A 73 7.55 2.11 -19.25
C LEU A 73 7.14 2.39 -17.79
N SER A 74 5.98 3.04 -17.59
CA SER A 74 5.40 3.23 -16.26
C SER A 74 5.04 1.92 -15.59
N LEU A 75 4.50 0.95 -16.33
CA LEU A 75 4.20 -0.38 -15.81
C LEU A 75 5.50 -1.10 -15.39
N LEU A 76 6.52 -1.09 -16.25
CA LEU A 76 7.82 -1.69 -15.94
C LEU A 76 8.46 -1.05 -14.71
N GLY A 77 8.42 0.28 -14.60
CA GLY A 77 8.92 1.00 -13.42
C GLY A 77 8.15 0.69 -12.13
N GLY A 78 6.93 0.16 -12.23
CA GLY A 78 6.17 -0.34 -11.09
C GLY A 78 6.59 -1.73 -10.63
N HIS A 79 7.11 -2.58 -11.53
CA HIS A 79 7.44 -3.97 -11.23
C HIS A 79 8.94 -4.21 -10.98
N PHE A 80 9.83 -3.40 -11.55
CA PHE A 80 11.28 -3.57 -11.48
C PHE A 80 11.94 -2.46 -10.67
N ASP A 81 13.06 -2.77 -10.00
CA ASP A 81 13.83 -1.78 -9.26
C ASP A 81 14.54 -0.76 -10.16
N LEU A 82 14.85 -1.17 -11.39
CA LEU A 82 15.56 -0.37 -12.36
C LEU A 82 15.04 -0.65 -13.77
N VAL A 83 14.82 0.42 -14.54
CA VAL A 83 14.50 0.37 -15.96
C VAL A 83 15.62 1.09 -16.72
N LEU A 84 16.53 0.32 -17.33
CA LEU A 84 17.56 0.82 -18.23
C LEU A 84 16.98 0.90 -19.64
N GLN A 85 17.18 2.02 -20.33
CA GLN A 85 16.65 2.23 -21.68
C GLN A 85 17.80 2.48 -22.67
N SER A 86 17.83 1.74 -23.78
CA SER A 86 18.90 1.86 -24.78
C SER A 86 19.05 3.27 -25.34
N CYS A 87 17.94 3.97 -25.60
CA CYS A 87 17.95 5.34 -26.08
C CYS A 87 18.60 6.34 -25.11
N HIS A 88 18.63 6.04 -23.81
CA HIS A 88 19.23 6.90 -22.79
C HIS A 88 20.70 6.55 -22.50
N SER A 89 21.07 5.26 -22.58
CA SER A 89 22.45 4.82 -22.37
C SER A 89 23.32 4.94 -23.63
N GLY A 90 22.70 4.99 -24.81
CA GLY A 90 23.41 4.99 -26.10
C GLY A 90 23.98 3.63 -26.50
N HIS A 91 23.63 2.59 -25.75
CA HIS A 91 23.98 1.19 -26.02
C HIS A 91 22.70 0.40 -26.23
N ARG A 92 22.76 -0.75 -26.90
CA ARG A 92 21.60 -1.68 -27.03
C ARG A 92 22.05 -3.13 -26.84
N VAL A 93 21.16 -4.03 -26.44
CA VAL A 93 21.43 -5.48 -26.54
C VAL A 93 21.54 -5.85 -28.02
N PRO A 94 22.55 -6.65 -28.44
CA PRO A 94 23.52 -7.40 -27.64
C PRO A 94 24.92 -6.75 -27.49
N GLU A 95 25.05 -5.43 -27.52
CA GLU A 95 26.35 -4.75 -27.38
C GLU A 95 26.96 -4.96 -25.98
N SER A 96 28.19 -5.49 -25.92
CA SER A 96 28.92 -5.76 -24.65
C SER A 96 29.02 -4.55 -23.71
N ALA A 97 29.06 -3.33 -24.28
CA ALA A 97 29.08 -2.08 -23.52
C ALA A 97 27.83 -1.90 -22.64
N MET A 98 26.68 -2.41 -23.08
CA MET A 98 25.43 -2.38 -22.33
C MET A 98 25.52 -3.22 -21.05
N PHE A 99 26.05 -4.45 -21.17
CA PHE A 99 26.24 -5.38 -20.05
C PHE A 99 27.34 -4.90 -19.10
N SER A 100 28.40 -4.30 -19.64
CA SER A 100 29.46 -3.67 -18.84
C SER A 100 28.93 -2.50 -18.01
N PHE A 101 28.05 -1.67 -18.59
CA PHE A 101 27.37 -0.60 -17.86
C PHE A 101 26.47 -1.13 -16.75
N ALA A 102 25.74 -2.22 -17.01
CA ALA A 102 24.93 -2.91 -16.00
C ALA A 102 25.78 -3.49 -14.85
N LEU A 103 26.90 -4.14 -15.16
CA LEU A 103 27.84 -4.75 -14.19
C LEU A 103 28.57 -3.74 -13.31
N GLN A 104 28.82 -2.53 -13.80
CA GLN A 104 29.43 -1.45 -12.99
C GLN A 104 28.61 -1.12 -11.74
N HIS A 105 27.34 -1.51 -11.72
CA HIS A 105 26.43 -1.15 -10.65
C HIS A 105 26.23 -2.31 -9.65
N LEU A 106 26.22 -3.60 -10.03
CA LEU A 106 25.99 -4.75 -9.13
C LEU A 106 26.55 -6.09 -9.67
N GLY A 107 26.72 -7.10 -8.79
CA GLY A 107 27.02 -8.50 -9.17
C GLY A 107 25.75 -9.21 -9.67
N ALA A 108 25.73 -9.56 -10.96
CA ALA A 108 24.48 -9.69 -11.70
C ALA A 108 24.27 -11.00 -12.48
N VAL A 109 23.00 -11.44 -12.55
CA VAL A 109 22.53 -12.49 -13.49
C VAL A 109 21.70 -11.86 -14.58
N TRP A 110 21.92 -12.27 -15.83
CA TRP A 110 21.13 -11.91 -17.01
C TRP A 110 20.19 -13.06 -17.36
N LEU A 111 18.90 -12.80 -17.56
CA LEU A 111 17.98 -13.77 -18.16
C LEU A 111 17.57 -13.24 -19.52
N ASP A 112 17.68 -14.06 -20.57
CA ASP A 112 17.26 -13.67 -21.92
C ASP A 112 16.69 -14.80 -22.76
N ALA A 113 15.74 -14.46 -23.62
CA ALA A 113 15.19 -15.37 -24.61
C ALA A 113 16.10 -15.50 -25.83
N ASP A 114 16.94 -14.48 -26.07
CA ASP A 114 17.84 -14.41 -27.21
C ASP A 114 19.23 -14.93 -26.84
N ASP A 115 19.68 -15.95 -27.58
CA ASP A 115 20.99 -16.57 -27.43
C ASP A 115 22.14 -15.58 -27.72
N GLU A 116 21.94 -14.60 -28.61
CA GLU A 116 22.94 -13.55 -28.87
C GLU A 116 23.12 -12.64 -27.64
N GLY A 117 22.03 -12.29 -26.97
CA GLY A 117 22.04 -11.51 -25.73
C GLY A 117 22.72 -12.24 -24.59
N VAL A 118 22.42 -13.54 -24.40
CA VAL A 118 23.07 -14.41 -23.41
C VAL A 118 24.58 -14.47 -23.63
N LYS A 119 25.03 -14.77 -24.86
CA LYS A 119 26.46 -14.87 -25.20
C LYS A 119 27.18 -13.55 -24.96
N ALA A 120 26.56 -12.42 -25.31
CA ALA A 120 27.15 -11.10 -25.10
C ALA A 120 27.27 -10.74 -23.61
N ALA A 121 26.28 -11.12 -22.79
CA ALA A 121 26.33 -10.96 -21.35
C ALA A 121 27.43 -11.82 -20.71
N GLU A 122 27.57 -13.08 -21.12
CA GLU A 122 28.64 -13.98 -20.68
C GLU A 122 30.03 -13.46 -21.08
N ALA A 123 30.18 -12.97 -22.31
CA ALA A 123 31.41 -12.34 -22.79
C ALA A 123 31.78 -11.07 -21.99
N ALA A 124 30.79 -10.36 -21.46
CA ALA A 124 30.98 -9.22 -20.57
C ALA A 124 31.28 -9.62 -19.10
N GLY A 125 31.27 -10.93 -18.78
CA GLY A 125 31.53 -11.45 -17.44
C GLY A 125 30.29 -11.57 -16.54
N MET A 126 29.08 -11.44 -17.09
CA MET A 126 27.84 -11.73 -16.37
C MET A 126 27.58 -13.24 -16.34
N LYS A 127 26.86 -13.72 -15.33
CA LYS A 127 26.17 -15.01 -15.48
C LYS A 127 24.92 -14.78 -16.30
N ALA A 128 24.65 -15.63 -17.27
CA ALA A 128 23.45 -15.53 -18.09
C ALA A 128 22.67 -16.84 -18.12
N ILE A 129 21.35 -16.75 -18.31
CA ILE A 129 20.42 -17.87 -18.41
C ILE A 129 19.58 -17.65 -19.66
N LEU A 130 19.71 -18.56 -20.64
CA LEU A 130 18.80 -18.63 -21.78
C LEU A 130 17.44 -19.16 -21.31
N VAL A 131 16.38 -18.41 -21.58
CA VAL A 131 15.01 -18.73 -21.18
C VAL A 131 14.23 -19.34 -22.34
N GLU A 132 14.40 -20.65 -22.51
CA GLU A 132 13.57 -21.46 -23.42
C GLU A 132 12.28 -21.93 -22.74
N ASN A 133 12.37 -22.20 -21.44
CA ASN A 133 11.27 -22.57 -20.55
C ASN A 133 11.42 -21.80 -19.24
N LEU A 134 10.34 -21.13 -18.82
CA LEU A 134 10.37 -20.24 -17.67
C LEU A 134 10.68 -20.99 -16.36
N ASP A 135 10.03 -22.12 -16.09
CA ASP A 135 10.23 -22.88 -14.85
C ASP A 135 11.70 -23.37 -14.74
N ALA A 136 12.25 -23.91 -15.83
CA ALA A 136 13.65 -24.35 -15.87
C ALA A 136 14.65 -23.17 -15.71
N ALA A 137 14.32 -21.99 -16.23
CA ALA A 137 15.13 -20.79 -16.02
C ALA A 137 15.09 -20.31 -14.57
N LEU A 138 13.92 -20.39 -13.92
CA LEU A 138 13.76 -20.04 -12.51
C LEU A 138 14.50 -21.03 -11.59
N ASP A 139 14.54 -22.32 -11.92
CA ASP A 139 15.35 -23.31 -11.20
C ASP A 139 16.84 -22.96 -11.27
N LYS A 140 17.35 -22.67 -12.46
CA LYS A 140 18.74 -22.21 -12.65
C LYS A 140 19.02 -20.90 -11.91
N LEU A 141 18.04 -19.99 -11.86
CA LEU A 141 18.14 -18.75 -11.11
C LEU A 141 18.18 -19.01 -9.60
N ALA A 142 17.44 -20.00 -9.11
CA ALA A 142 17.43 -20.42 -7.72
C ALA A 142 18.81 -20.95 -7.28
N ASP A 143 19.51 -21.71 -8.13
CA ASP A 143 20.88 -22.17 -7.86
C ASP A 143 21.85 -21.00 -7.66
N PHE A 144 21.66 -19.91 -8.39
CA PHE A 144 22.50 -18.73 -8.25
C PHE A 144 22.12 -17.87 -7.04
N THR A 145 20.83 -17.57 -6.90
CA THR A 145 20.33 -16.62 -5.91
C THR A 145 20.24 -17.25 -4.53
N GLY A 146 20.04 -18.57 -4.45
CA GLY A 146 19.59 -19.29 -3.25
C GLY A 146 18.08 -19.15 -3.02
N VAL A 147 17.35 -18.57 -3.97
CA VAL A 147 15.95 -18.19 -3.83
C VAL A 147 15.09 -18.98 -4.81
N GLN A 148 14.29 -19.88 -4.27
CA GLN A 148 13.24 -20.56 -5.03
C GLN A 148 12.13 -19.58 -5.40
N VAL A 149 11.82 -19.44 -6.68
CA VAL A 149 10.78 -18.52 -7.21
C VAL A 149 9.65 -19.35 -7.77
N GLN A 150 8.41 -19.02 -7.39
CA GLN A 150 7.23 -19.67 -7.94
C GLN A 150 6.59 -18.78 -9.01
N THR A 151 6.03 -19.39 -10.04
CA THR A 151 5.26 -18.72 -11.10
C THR A 151 3.80 -18.40 -10.70
N THR A 152 3.39 -18.84 -9.50
CA THR A 152 2.09 -18.51 -8.88
C THR A 152 2.00 -17.02 -8.55
N GLU A 153 0.79 -16.50 -8.37
CA GLU A 153 0.56 -15.08 -8.05
C GLU A 153 1.35 -14.69 -6.79
N GLY A 154 2.36 -13.84 -6.97
CA GLY A 154 3.04 -13.15 -5.89
C GLY A 154 2.21 -11.99 -5.35
N PRO A 155 2.66 -11.33 -4.26
CA PRO A 155 2.02 -10.09 -3.84
C PRO A 155 2.08 -9.06 -4.98
N PRO A 156 1.07 -8.18 -5.13
CA PRO A 156 1.11 -7.10 -6.10
C PRO A 156 2.38 -6.24 -5.95
N PRO A 157 2.74 -5.45 -6.95
CA PRO A 157 3.84 -4.51 -6.83
C PRO A 157 3.71 -3.64 -5.59
N SER A 158 4.80 -3.53 -4.83
CA SER A 158 4.88 -2.66 -3.67
C SER A 158 5.53 -1.33 -4.04
N CYS A 159 5.08 -0.25 -3.40
CA CYS A 159 5.72 1.04 -3.46
C CYS A 159 7.00 1.03 -2.62
N SER A 160 8.11 1.54 -3.17
CA SER A 160 9.34 1.78 -2.40
C SER A 160 9.32 3.20 -1.83
N PRO A 161 9.61 3.42 -0.53
CA PRO A 161 9.61 4.75 0.08
C PRO A 161 10.55 5.72 -0.62
N ASP A 162 11.76 5.30 -0.97
CA ASP A 162 12.76 6.19 -1.56
C ASP A 162 12.49 6.56 -3.03
N ARG A 163 11.47 5.94 -3.65
CA ARG A 163 11.18 6.09 -5.09
C ARG A 163 9.83 6.72 -5.38
N VAL A 164 9.00 6.94 -4.37
CA VAL A 164 7.71 7.61 -4.55
C VAL A 164 7.86 9.11 -4.30
N PRO A 165 7.25 9.98 -5.11
CA PRO A 165 7.21 11.41 -4.83
C PRO A 165 6.56 11.71 -3.47
N HIS A 166 7.27 12.48 -2.64
CA HIS A 166 6.78 12.99 -1.36
C HIS A 166 6.29 14.42 -1.50
N GLY A 167 5.10 14.69 -0.95
CA GLY A 167 4.46 16.00 -0.93
C GLY A 167 4.15 16.45 0.49
N TYR A 168 4.16 17.77 0.70
CA TYR A 168 3.88 18.39 1.99
C TYR A 168 2.93 19.57 1.81
N VAL A 169 1.88 19.63 2.62
CA VAL A 169 0.92 20.74 2.61
C VAL A 169 0.77 21.30 4.01
N SER A 170 1.08 22.59 4.19
CA SER A 170 0.78 23.31 5.42
C SER A 170 -0.71 23.65 5.46
N ILE A 171 -1.46 23.00 6.35
CA ILE A 171 -2.91 23.21 6.50
C ILE A 171 -3.23 24.40 7.42
N ARG A 172 -2.32 24.76 8.33
CA ARG A 172 -2.32 25.99 9.13
C ARG A 172 -0.92 26.26 9.69
N PRO A 173 -0.64 27.45 10.28
CA PRO A 173 0.68 27.73 10.85
C PRO A 173 1.13 26.63 11.83
N GLY A 174 2.31 26.07 11.58
CA GLY A 174 2.89 25.00 12.40
C GLY A 174 2.30 23.60 12.20
N VAL A 175 1.34 23.39 11.26
CA VAL A 175 0.78 22.07 10.97
C VAL A 175 0.90 21.76 9.47
N THR A 176 1.71 20.76 9.17
CA THR A 176 1.99 20.25 7.83
C THR A 176 1.58 18.79 7.74
N THR A 177 0.89 18.42 6.66
CA THR A 177 0.54 17.06 6.32
C THR A 177 1.46 16.56 5.22
N HIS A 178 2.08 15.40 5.46
CA HIS A 178 2.85 14.65 4.49
C HIS A 178 1.94 13.65 3.74
N PHE A 179 2.22 13.47 2.45
CA PHE A 179 1.62 12.42 1.64
C PHE A 179 2.61 11.95 0.58
N VAL A 180 2.42 10.73 0.09
CA VAL A 180 3.06 10.28 -1.15
C VAL A 180 2.06 10.31 -2.30
N GLU A 181 2.57 10.54 -3.51
CA GLU A 181 1.74 10.72 -4.70
C GLU A 181 2.19 9.84 -5.86
N MET A 182 1.24 9.18 -6.53
CA MET A 182 1.50 8.41 -7.73
C MET A 182 0.33 8.45 -8.71
N GLY A 183 0.62 8.46 -10.00
CA GLY A 183 -0.37 8.35 -11.07
C GLY A 183 -1.02 9.67 -11.45
N SER A 184 -2.04 9.58 -12.29
CA SER A 184 -2.77 10.71 -12.85
C SER A 184 -4.23 10.32 -13.06
N GLY A 185 -5.14 11.31 -13.16
CA GLY A 185 -6.58 11.07 -13.28
C GLY A 185 -7.37 11.54 -12.05
N PRO A 186 -8.56 10.97 -11.79
CA PRO A 186 -9.36 11.34 -10.63
C PRO A 186 -8.61 11.08 -9.32
N ALA A 187 -8.66 12.05 -8.39
CA ALA A 187 -7.93 11.98 -7.13
C ALA A 187 -8.58 10.97 -6.16
N VAL A 188 -7.75 10.09 -5.60
CA VAL A 188 -8.11 9.12 -4.56
C VAL A 188 -7.18 9.32 -3.38
N LEU A 189 -7.74 9.69 -2.23
CA LEU A 189 -7.01 9.94 -0.99
C LEU A 189 -7.11 8.71 -0.07
N LEU A 190 -5.97 8.13 0.29
CA LEU A 190 -5.87 6.96 1.15
C LEU A 190 -5.51 7.37 2.59
N CYS A 191 -6.35 6.97 3.54
CA CYS A 191 -6.23 7.27 4.96
C CYS A 191 -6.01 5.98 5.77
N HIS A 192 -4.82 5.80 6.34
CA HIS A 192 -4.51 4.61 7.16
C HIS A 192 -5.10 4.72 8.58
N GLY A 193 -5.02 3.62 9.34
CA GLY A 193 -5.48 3.53 10.74
C GLY A 193 -4.36 3.50 11.77
N PHE A 194 -4.60 2.84 12.90
CA PHE A 194 -3.67 2.73 14.02
C PHE A 194 -3.10 1.31 14.19
N PRO A 195 -1.80 1.16 14.49
CA PRO A 195 -0.70 2.10 14.32
C PRO A 195 -0.01 1.82 12.98
N GLU A 196 -0.29 2.65 11.98
CA GLU A 196 0.14 2.43 10.59
C GLU A 196 1.01 3.59 10.06
N SER A 197 1.10 3.71 8.73
CA SER A 197 1.72 4.80 7.96
C SER A 197 1.09 4.82 6.55
N TRP A 198 1.36 5.85 5.74
CA TRP A 198 1.05 5.82 4.29
C TRP A 198 1.53 4.50 3.64
N TYR A 199 2.62 3.93 4.15
CA TYR A 199 3.24 2.68 3.68
C TYR A 199 2.38 1.42 3.87
N SER A 200 1.32 1.47 4.67
CA SER A 200 0.31 0.40 4.69
C SER A 200 -0.38 0.23 3.34
N TRP A 201 -0.46 1.30 2.54
CA TRP A 201 -1.06 1.31 1.20
C TRP A 201 -0.07 0.97 0.08
N ARG A 202 1.13 0.47 0.40
CA ARG A 202 2.21 0.24 -0.58
C ARG A 202 1.82 -0.65 -1.75
N TYR A 203 0.84 -1.55 -1.59
CA TYR A 203 0.35 -2.40 -2.68
C TYR A 203 -0.80 -1.77 -3.49
N GLN A 204 -1.53 -0.81 -2.89
CA GLN A 204 -2.66 -0.12 -3.52
C GLN A 204 -2.20 1.08 -4.33
N ILE A 205 -1.17 1.81 -3.87
CA ILE A 205 -0.64 2.99 -4.57
C ILE A 205 -0.30 2.71 -6.04
N PRO A 206 0.58 1.73 -6.37
CA PRO A 206 0.92 1.44 -7.76
C PRO A 206 -0.26 0.85 -8.54
N ALA A 207 -1.08 0.00 -7.91
CA ALA A 207 -2.21 -0.65 -8.58
C ALA A 207 -3.31 0.36 -8.98
N LEU A 208 -3.65 1.28 -8.09
CA LEU A 208 -4.61 2.36 -8.36
C LEU A 208 -4.05 3.38 -9.36
N ALA A 209 -2.77 3.72 -9.26
CA ALA A 209 -2.10 4.58 -10.24
C ALA A 209 -2.14 3.98 -11.65
N ALA A 210 -1.78 2.70 -11.78
CA ALA A 210 -1.84 1.95 -13.04
C ALA A 210 -3.28 1.82 -13.58
N ALA A 211 -4.28 1.83 -12.69
CA ALA A 211 -5.69 1.83 -13.08
C ALA A 211 -6.22 3.21 -13.55
N GLY A 212 -5.37 4.25 -13.61
CA GLY A 212 -5.71 5.58 -14.11
C GLY A 212 -6.24 6.54 -13.06
N PHE A 213 -5.84 6.36 -11.80
CA PHE A 213 -6.18 7.27 -10.70
C PHE A 213 -4.95 8.05 -10.23
N ARG A 214 -5.17 9.26 -9.73
CA ARG A 214 -4.16 10.05 -9.02
C ARG A 214 -4.25 9.70 -7.54
N VAL A 215 -3.31 8.92 -7.04
CA VAL A 215 -3.32 8.42 -5.67
C VAL A 215 -2.53 9.36 -4.76
N LEU A 216 -3.12 9.69 -3.62
CA LEU A 216 -2.51 10.47 -2.54
C LEU A 216 -2.60 9.62 -1.27
N ALA A 217 -1.50 9.06 -0.78
CA ALA A 217 -1.51 8.28 0.47
C ALA A 217 -0.92 9.11 1.60
N LEU A 218 -1.74 9.41 2.61
CA LEU A 218 -1.36 10.31 3.70
C LEU A 218 -0.56 9.59 4.78
N ASP A 219 0.41 10.28 5.37
CA ASP A 219 0.66 10.06 6.79
C ASP A 219 -0.39 10.84 7.57
N MET A 220 -1.27 10.11 8.27
CA MET A 220 -2.30 10.73 9.09
C MET A 220 -1.66 11.63 10.17
N LYS A 221 -2.41 12.61 10.68
CA LYS A 221 -1.90 13.50 11.74
C LYS A 221 -1.39 12.66 12.92
N GLY A 222 -0.15 12.91 13.35
CA GLY A 222 0.50 12.13 14.39
C GLY A 222 1.43 11.01 13.92
N TYR A 223 1.50 10.74 12.62
CA TYR A 223 2.26 9.64 12.03
C TYR A 223 3.31 10.13 11.04
N GLY A 224 4.32 9.27 10.80
CA GLY A 224 5.37 9.44 9.79
C GLY A 224 5.89 10.87 9.73
N GLU A 225 5.92 11.50 8.56
CA GLU A 225 6.49 12.84 8.39
C GLU A 225 5.51 14.00 8.63
N SER A 226 4.23 13.69 8.87
CA SER A 226 3.22 14.69 9.22
C SER A 226 3.52 15.36 10.57
N THR A 227 3.09 16.61 10.72
CA THR A 227 3.18 17.34 11.99
C THR A 227 2.33 16.65 13.03
N ALA A 228 2.91 16.43 14.20
CA ALA A 228 2.31 15.70 15.30
C ALA A 228 2.27 16.55 16.57
N PRO A 229 1.37 17.55 16.66
CA PRO A 229 1.23 18.37 17.85
C PRO A 229 0.82 17.49 19.05
N PRO A 230 1.31 17.79 20.28
CA PRO A 230 1.14 16.92 21.44
C PRO A 230 -0.28 16.95 22.04
N ASP A 231 -1.06 17.99 21.71
CA ASP A 231 -2.37 18.26 22.29
C ASP A 231 -3.46 17.37 21.69
N ILE A 232 -4.37 16.88 22.54
CA ILE A 232 -5.42 15.93 22.16
C ILE A 232 -6.42 16.57 21.20
N GLN A 233 -6.77 17.84 21.43
CA GLN A 233 -7.78 18.60 20.67
C GLN A 233 -7.38 18.83 19.21
N GLU A 234 -6.10 18.70 18.89
CA GLU A 234 -5.56 18.94 17.56
C GLU A 234 -5.97 17.87 16.53
N TYR A 235 -6.46 16.72 16.96
CA TYR A 235 -6.79 15.58 16.09
C TYR A 235 -8.23 15.60 15.55
N SER A 236 -8.91 16.76 15.60
CA SER A 236 -10.26 16.99 15.06
C SER A 236 -10.30 17.03 13.51
N GLN A 237 -11.41 16.61 12.91
CA GLN A 237 -11.50 16.16 11.51
C GLN A 237 -11.95 17.22 10.48
N GLU A 238 -11.39 18.43 10.49
CA GLU A 238 -11.87 19.50 9.59
C GLU A 238 -10.93 19.72 8.38
N GLN A 239 -11.53 19.90 7.20
CA GLN A 239 -10.98 20.45 5.94
C GLN A 239 -10.37 19.48 4.91
N LEU A 240 -11.09 19.21 3.81
CA LEU A 240 -10.57 18.75 2.52
C LEU A 240 -11.43 19.28 1.34
N CYS A 241 -10.89 19.27 0.12
CA CYS A 241 -11.61 19.58 -1.14
C CYS A 241 -12.39 18.34 -1.66
N LYS A 242 -13.18 18.47 -2.74
CA LYS A 242 -14.02 17.36 -3.25
C LYS A 242 -13.19 16.21 -3.84
N VAL A 243 -12.96 15.14 -3.06
CA VAL A 243 -12.11 13.99 -3.41
C VAL A 243 -12.80 12.64 -3.16
N THR A 244 -12.31 11.57 -3.77
CA THR A 244 -12.68 10.21 -3.36
C THR A 244 -11.82 9.82 -2.15
N LEU A 245 -12.46 9.37 -1.07
CA LEU A 245 -11.81 9.01 0.18
C LEU A 245 -11.83 7.48 0.36
N VAL A 246 -10.69 6.88 0.71
CA VAL A 246 -10.59 5.47 1.09
C VAL A 246 -9.90 5.38 2.44
N GLY A 247 -10.54 4.75 3.42
CA GLY A 247 -10.02 4.65 4.79
C GLY A 247 -9.91 3.21 5.28
N HIS A 248 -8.96 2.94 6.17
CA HIS A 248 -8.83 1.70 6.92
C HIS A 248 -8.78 2.00 8.44
N ASP A 249 -9.40 1.18 9.29
CA ASP A 249 -9.44 1.35 10.76
C ASP A 249 -9.86 2.80 11.15
N TRP A 250 -9.04 3.58 11.86
CA TRP A 250 -9.30 4.99 12.18
C TRP A 250 -9.42 5.89 10.96
N GLY A 251 -8.68 5.59 9.89
CA GLY A 251 -8.87 6.21 8.59
C GLY A 251 -10.27 5.93 8.03
N GLY A 252 -10.79 4.72 8.23
CA GLY A 252 -12.18 4.34 7.89
C GLY A 252 -13.22 5.16 8.65
N PHE A 253 -13.01 5.32 9.96
CA PHE A 253 -13.87 6.17 10.79
C PHE A 253 -13.86 7.63 10.33
N LEU A 254 -12.67 8.17 10.01
CA LEU A 254 -12.51 9.53 9.49
C LEU A 254 -13.26 9.72 8.17
N VAL A 255 -13.09 8.83 7.19
CA VAL A 255 -13.71 9.04 5.87
C VAL A 255 -15.24 8.94 5.92
N TRP A 256 -15.80 8.10 6.81
CA TRP A 256 -17.24 8.09 7.08
C TRP A 256 -17.73 9.39 7.72
N THR A 257 -16.96 9.94 8.66
CA THR A 257 -17.27 11.22 9.31
C THR A 257 -17.21 12.36 8.30
N MET A 258 -16.20 12.39 7.43
CA MET A 258 -16.10 13.35 6.33
C MET A 258 -17.31 13.26 5.39
N ALA A 259 -17.75 12.05 5.04
CA ALA A 259 -18.93 11.86 4.20
C ALA A 259 -20.22 12.37 4.86
N GLN A 260 -20.39 12.17 6.17
CA GLN A 260 -21.56 12.62 6.92
C GLN A 260 -21.63 14.13 7.09
N TYR A 261 -20.52 14.78 7.42
CA TYR A 261 -20.54 16.17 7.87
C TYR A 261 -19.96 17.16 6.85
N PHE A 262 -19.30 16.67 5.81
CA PHE A 262 -18.78 17.47 4.69
C PHE A 262 -19.09 16.80 3.33
N PRO A 263 -20.34 16.38 3.07
CA PRO A 263 -20.71 15.63 1.86
C PRO A 263 -20.37 16.36 0.55
N GLU A 264 -20.36 17.69 0.56
CA GLU A 264 -19.96 18.53 -0.58
C GLU A 264 -18.48 18.38 -0.96
N ARG A 265 -17.66 17.86 -0.03
CA ARG A 265 -16.22 17.58 -0.18
C ARG A 265 -15.93 16.10 -0.42
N VAL A 266 -16.95 15.26 -0.47
CA VAL A 266 -16.76 13.82 -0.71
C VAL A 266 -17.39 13.46 -2.04
N ARG A 267 -16.55 13.09 -3.01
CA ARG A 267 -17.03 12.58 -4.31
C ARG A 267 -17.60 11.18 -4.15
N ALA A 268 -16.85 10.33 -3.44
CA ALA A 268 -17.21 8.96 -3.10
C ALA A 268 -16.39 8.54 -1.86
N VAL A 269 -16.87 7.55 -1.13
CA VAL A 269 -16.22 7.09 0.11
C VAL A 269 -16.13 5.57 0.15
N ALA A 270 -14.98 5.02 0.55
CA ALA A 270 -14.80 3.60 0.81
C ALA A 270 -14.16 3.41 2.18
N SER A 271 -14.59 2.37 2.89
CA SER A 271 -13.96 1.95 4.15
C SER A 271 -13.61 0.48 4.11
N LEU A 272 -12.38 0.16 4.51
CA LEU A 272 -11.91 -1.19 4.78
C LEU A 272 -12.08 -1.44 6.28
N ASN A 273 -12.77 -2.53 6.62
CA ASN A 273 -13.02 -3.06 7.96
C ASN A 273 -13.99 -2.20 8.80
N THR A 274 -13.76 -0.90 8.91
CA THR A 274 -14.53 -0.01 9.80
C THR A 274 -15.90 0.30 9.23
N PRO A 275 -17.01 -0.12 9.87
CA PRO A 275 -18.35 0.25 9.43
C PRO A 275 -18.67 1.70 9.82
N LEU A 276 -19.72 2.24 9.22
CA LEU A 276 -20.31 3.48 9.70
C LEU A 276 -21.01 3.19 11.04
N PHE A 277 -20.48 3.72 12.14
CA PHE A 277 -21.13 3.64 13.45
C PHE A 277 -22.06 4.84 13.65
N PRO A 278 -23.39 4.63 13.75
CA PRO A 278 -24.29 5.72 14.10
C PRO A 278 -23.99 6.25 15.50
N VAL A 279 -24.14 7.55 15.65
CA VAL A 279 -23.97 8.23 16.94
C VAL A 279 -25.31 8.26 17.66
N ASP A 280 -25.34 7.72 18.87
CA ASP A 280 -26.49 7.84 19.77
C ASP A 280 -26.22 8.95 20.78
N PRO A 281 -26.99 10.06 20.77
CA PRO A 281 -26.83 11.16 21.73
C PRO A 281 -27.24 10.77 23.16
N LYS A 282 -27.83 9.60 23.39
CA LYS A 282 -28.24 9.12 24.71
C LYS A 282 -27.22 8.19 25.38
N VAL A 283 -26.24 7.70 24.62
CA VAL A 283 -25.25 6.74 25.11
C VAL A 283 -23.87 7.36 25.02
N SER A 284 -23.20 7.54 26.17
CA SER A 284 -21.86 8.10 26.18
C SER A 284 -20.84 7.14 25.54
N PRO A 285 -19.72 7.64 24.99
CA PRO A 285 -18.71 6.78 24.39
C PRO A 285 -18.14 5.74 25.37
N LEU A 286 -17.94 6.13 26.64
CA LEU A 286 -17.41 5.22 27.65
C LEU A 286 -18.39 4.08 27.97
N GLU A 287 -19.70 4.37 28.04
CA GLU A 287 -20.73 3.33 28.22
C GLU A 287 -20.74 2.37 27.04
N LYS A 288 -20.65 2.89 25.80
CA LYS A 288 -20.59 2.08 24.59
C LYS A 288 -19.36 1.16 24.56
N LEU A 289 -18.18 1.67 24.94
CA LEU A 289 -16.96 0.86 25.04
C LEU A 289 -17.08 -0.24 26.10
N LYS A 290 -17.66 0.06 27.27
CA LYS A 290 -17.87 -0.94 28.34
C LYS A 290 -18.88 -2.02 27.96
N ALA A 291 -19.85 -1.69 27.10
CA ALA A 291 -20.87 -2.63 26.63
C ALA A 291 -20.32 -3.68 25.65
N LEU A 292 -19.18 -3.40 25.00
CA LEU A 292 -18.60 -4.25 23.96
C LEU A 292 -17.19 -4.72 24.39
N PRO A 293 -17.06 -5.93 24.96
CA PRO A 293 -15.77 -6.45 25.46
C PRO A 293 -14.66 -6.47 24.42
N ILE A 294 -14.99 -6.58 23.13
CA ILE A 294 -14.03 -6.55 22.01
C ILE A 294 -13.25 -5.21 21.91
N PHE A 295 -13.77 -4.14 22.50
CA PHE A 295 -13.11 -2.82 22.54
C PHE A 295 -12.40 -2.52 23.87
N ASP A 296 -12.21 -3.52 24.75
CA ASP A 296 -11.54 -3.36 26.04
C ASP A 296 -10.13 -2.76 25.93
N TYR A 297 -9.42 -3.04 24.83
CA TYR A 297 -8.11 -2.44 24.54
C TYR A 297 -8.17 -0.90 24.38
N GLN A 298 -9.29 -0.35 23.90
CA GLN A 298 -9.46 1.10 23.76
C GLN A 298 -9.55 1.79 25.13
N ILE A 299 -10.06 1.08 26.14
CA ILE A 299 -10.08 1.56 27.53
C ILE A 299 -8.64 1.60 28.07
N TYR A 300 -7.84 0.56 27.79
CA TYR A 300 -6.43 0.53 28.14
C TYR A 300 -5.63 1.70 27.53
N PHE A 301 -5.95 2.10 26.31
CA PHE A 301 -5.31 3.23 25.62
C PHE A 301 -5.62 4.61 26.21
N GLN A 302 -6.64 4.74 27.08
CA GLN A 302 -7.08 6.05 27.57
C GLN A 302 -6.06 6.75 28.46
N LYS A 303 -5.39 6.03 29.37
CA LYS A 303 -4.47 6.64 30.35
C LYS A 303 -3.14 7.00 29.67
N PRO A 304 -2.78 8.30 29.54
CA PRO A 304 -1.53 8.70 28.90
C PRO A 304 -0.31 8.11 29.61
N GLY A 305 0.64 7.63 28.82
CA GLY A 305 1.91 7.05 29.28
C GLY A 305 1.85 5.55 29.56
N VAL A 306 0.68 4.93 29.73
CA VAL A 306 0.58 3.49 30.03
C VAL A 306 0.81 2.66 28.78
N ALA A 307 -0.02 2.84 27.75
CA ALA A 307 0.13 2.12 26.49
C ALA A 307 1.41 2.54 25.76
N GLU A 308 1.79 3.82 25.82
CA GLU A 308 3.08 4.29 25.29
C GLU A 308 4.26 3.48 25.85
N ALA A 309 4.33 3.32 27.18
CA ALA A 309 5.43 2.60 27.82
C ALA A 309 5.50 1.12 27.40
N GLU A 310 4.36 0.47 27.17
CA GLU A 310 4.34 -0.91 26.68
C GLU A 310 4.73 -1.02 25.20
N LEU A 311 4.15 -0.16 24.34
CA LEU A 311 4.34 -0.20 22.88
C LEU A 311 5.75 0.27 22.46
N GLU A 312 6.34 1.22 23.18
CA GLU A 312 7.66 1.80 22.88
C GLU A 312 8.83 1.00 23.47
N LYS A 313 8.56 0.05 24.37
CA LYS A 313 9.61 -0.77 25.01
C LYS A 313 10.44 -1.56 23.99
N ASP A 314 9.79 -2.11 22.98
CA ASP A 314 10.40 -2.84 21.88
C ASP A 314 9.54 -2.69 20.62
N LEU A 315 9.93 -1.76 19.75
CA LEU A 315 9.17 -1.42 18.54
C LEU A 315 9.08 -2.59 17.56
N GLU A 316 10.14 -3.37 17.42
CA GLU A 316 10.12 -4.54 16.53
C GLU A 316 9.11 -5.56 17.04
N ARG A 317 9.14 -5.87 18.33
CA ARG A 317 8.18 -6.78 18.94
C ARG A 317 6.76 -6.26 18.81
N THR A 318 6.54 -4.96 19.05
CA THR A 318 5.24 -4.32 18.88
C THR A 318 4.68 -4.51 17.47
N PHE A 319 5.45 -4.21 16.42
CA PHE A 319 4.98 -4.37 15.04
C PHE A 319 4.85 -5.84 14.62
N LYS A 320 5.71 -6.73 15.12
CA LYS A 320 5.55 -8.19 14.90
C LYS A 320 4.26 -8.71 15.54
N ILE A 321 3.85 -8.18 16.70
CA ILE A 321 2.58 -8.54 17.36
C ILE A 321 1.39 -7.95 16.61
N PHE A 322 1.45 -6.66 16.24
CA PHE A 322 0.34 -6.03 15.54
C PHE A 322 0.08 -6.69 14.20
N PHE A 323 1.10 -6.83 13.35
CA PHE A 323 0.98 -7.50 12.05
C PHE A 323 0.97 -9.03 12.15
N PHE A 324 0.32 -9.58 13.18
CA PHE A 324 0.09 -11.00 13.35
C PHE A 324 -1.41 -11.31 13.27
N SER A 325 -1.77 -12.45 12.67
CA SER A 325 -3.15 -12.92 12.69
C SER A 325 -3.46 -13.53 14.07
N SER A 326 -4.00 -12.73 14.99
CA SER A 326 -4.56 -13.26 16.25
C SER A 326 -5.89 -13.97 15.99
N SER A 327 -6.08 -15.12 16.63
CA SER A 327 -7.33 -15.89 16.57
C SER A 327 -8.33 -15.50 17.65
N GLU A 328 -7.94 -14.69 18.66
CA GLU A 328 -8.81 -14.41 19.81
C GLU A 328 -8.76 -12.96 20.29
N ALA A 329 -9.94 -12.44 20.67
CA ALA A 329 -10.10 -11.15 21.33
C ALA A 329 -9.75 -11.29 22.82
N VAL A 330 -8.80 -10.49 23.30
CA VAL A 330 -8.28 -10.59 24.67
C VAL A 330 -8.80 -9.46 25.55
N ARG A 331 -9.15 -9.77 26.81
CA ARG A 331 -9.48 -8.77 27.84
C ARG A 331 -8.22 -8.07 28.36
N VAL A 332 -7.71 -7.13 27.56
CA VAL A 332 -6.46 -6.39 27.76
C VAL A 332 -6.36 -5.75 29.15
N CYS A 333 -7.42 -5.09 29.63
CA CYS A 333 -7.41 -4.38 30.91
C CYS A 333 -7.23 -5.35 32.08
N ALA A 334 -7.95 -6.47 32.09
CA ALA A 334 -7.85 -7.49 33.14
C ALA A 334 -6.49 -8.18 33.15
N ARG A 335 -5.88 -8.34 31.97
CA ARG A 335 -4.54 -8.91 31.80
C ARG A 335 -3.42 -7.94 32.19
N GLY A 336 -3.72 -6.64 32.28
CA GLY A 336 -2.75 -5.60 32.63
C GLY A 336 -1.85 -5.13 31.48
N GLY A 337 -2.19 -5.44 30.23
CA GLY A 337 -1.42 -5.00 29.06
C GLY A 337 -1.79 -5.72 27.75
N LEU A 338 -1.42 -5.12 26.61
CA LEU A 338 -1.61 -5.69 25.28
C LEU A 338 -0.73 -6.92 25.04
N PHE A 339 0.45 -6.97 25.67
CA PHE A 339 1.46 -7.99 25.38
C PHE A 339 1.72 -8.95 26.52
N VAL A 340 1.05 -8.77 27.66
CA VAL A 340 1.15 -9.67 28.81
C VAL A 340 0.71 -11.08 28.40
N GLY A 341 1.50 -12.09 28.76
CA GLY A 341 1.26 -13.49 28.41
C GLY A 341 1.65 -13.89 26.98
N LEU A 342 2.10 -12.94 26.14
CA LEU A 342 2.72 -13.25 24.85
C LEU A 342 4.21 -13.56 25.02
N PRO A 343 4.79 -14.44 24.18
CA PRO A 343 6.22 -14.74 24.26
C PRO A 343 7.05 -13.48 24.00
N GLU A 344 8.29 -13.48 24.51
CA GLU A 344 9.23 -12.37 24.28
C GLU A 344 9.60 -12.29 22.80
N GLN A 345 9.90 -13.42 22.18
CA GLN A 345 10.18 -13.52 20.75
C GLN A 345 8.90 -13.85 19.99
N ILE A 346 8.53 -12.96 19.07
CA ILE A 346 7.39 -13.12 18.18
C ILE A 346 7.94 -13.36 16.78
N PRO A 347 7.54 -14.44 16.08
CA PRO A 347 7.96 -14.64 14.70
C PRO A 347 7.40 -13.54 13.81
N ARG A 348 8.18 -13.09 12.82
CA ARG A 348 7.70 -12.13 11.83
C ARG A 348 6.65 -12.80 10.93
N SER A 349 5.51 -12.15 10.79
CA SER A 349 4.45 -12.57 9.87
C SER A 349 4.89 -12.48 8.41
N SER A 350 4.25 -13.28 7.54
CA SER A 350 4.41 -13.19 6.08
C SER A 350 3.93 -11.86 5.51
N MET A 351 3.13 -11.09 6.27
CA MET A 351 2.67 -9.74 5.89
C MET A 351 3.82 -8.71 5.83
N LEU A 352 4.94 -8.98 6.50
CA LEU A 352 6.08 -8.08 6.58
C LEU A 352 7.34 -8.75 6.07
N THR A 353 8.01 -8.10 5.13
CA THR A 353 9.44 -8.34 4.90
C THR A 353 10.26 -7.71 6.04
N GLU A 354 11.57 -7.99 6.09
CA GLU A 354 12.44 -7.33 7.07
C GLU A 354 12.49 -5.82 6.83
N ALA A 355 12.56 -5.42 5.55
CA ALA A 355 12.58 -4.02 5.17
C ALA A 355 11.29 -3.31 5.59
N ASP A 356 10.13 -3.95 5.44
CA ASP A 356 8.85 -3.38 5.89
C ASP A 356 8.83 -3.16 7.40
N LEU A 357 9.25 -4.16 8.17
CA LEU A 357 9.31 -4.05 9.63
C LEU A 357 10.22 -2.88 10.05
N GLN A 358 11.44 -2.83 9.49
CA GLN A 358 12.40 -1.79 9.83
C GLN A 358 11.91 -0.41 9.39
N TYR A 359 11.12 -0.32 8.32
CA TYR A 359 10.44 0.92 7.94
C TYR A 359 9.50 1.39 9.06
N TYR A 360 8.56 0.56 9.53
CA TYR A 360 7.66 0.94 10.63
C TYR A 360 8.42 1.30 11.91
N VAL A 361 9.44 0.53 12.29
CA VAL A 361 10.29 0.85 13.45
C VAL A 361 10.92 2.24 13.29
N SER A 362 11.47 2.54 12.11
CA SER A 362 12.09 3.84 11.85
C SER A 362 11.11 5.01 11.97
N GLN A 363 9.86 4.84 11.54
CA GLN A 363 8.83 5.89 11.61
C GLN A 363 8.41 6.22 13.05
N TYR A 364 8.54 5.26 13.97
CA TYR A 364 8.10 5.41 15.36
C TYR A 364 9.25 5.68 16.34
N LYS A 365 10.50 5.40 15.98
CA LYS A 365 11.67 5.47 16.86
C LYS A 365 11.79 6.79 17.65
N ASP A 366 11.58 7.92 16.98
CA ASP A 366 11.70 9.25 17.58
C ASP A 366 10.34 9.92 17.85
N ARG A 367 9.25 9.32 17.37
CA ARG A 367 7.90 9.91 17.40
C ARG A 367 6.99 9.26 18.44
N GLY A 368 7.26 8.00 18.78
CA GLY A 368 6.53 7.21 19.77
C GLY A 368 5.06 6.97 19.40
N PHE A 369 4.31 6.41 20.35
CA PHE A 369 2.91 6.04 20.22
C PHE A 369 1.95 7.03 20.85
N ARG A 370 2.42 8.02 21.62
CA ARG A 370 1.53 9.02 22.26
C ARG A 370 0.56 9.66 21.28
N ARG A 371 1.07 10.09 20.13
CA ARG A 371 0.32 10.81 19.08
C ARG A 371 -0.67 9.87 18.37
N PRO A 372 -0.26 8.69 17.87
CA PRO A 372 -1.19 7.64 17.44
C PRO A 372 -2.29 7.33 18.47
N LEU A 373 -1.94 7.15 19.74
CA LEU A 373 -2.89 6.82 20.82
C LEU A 373 -3.89 7.94 21.11
N ASN A 374 -3.56 9.20 20.81
CA ASN A 374 -4.49 10.32 20.99
C ASN A 374 -5.73 10.23 20.09
N TRP A 375 -5.70 9.45 19.00
CA TRP A 375 -6.90 9.14 18.21
C TRP A 375 -7.98 8.45 19.06
N TYR A 376 -7.58 7.54 19.95
CA TYR A 376 -8.50 6.87 20.89
C TYR A 376 -8.90 7.74 22.10
N ARG A 377 -8.20 8.85 22.37
CA ARG A 377 -8.42 9.69 23.57
C ARG A 377 -9.37 10.86 23.33
N ASN A 378 -9.93 10.97 22.12
CA ASN A 378 -10.85 12.03 21.72
C ASN A 378 -12.33 11.62 21.71
N ASN A 379 -12.67 10.43 22.21
CA ASN A 379 -14.01 9.85 22.10
C ASN A 379 -15.14 10.80 22.55
N GLU A 380 -15.01 11.42 23.72
CA GLU A 380 -16.00 12.35 24.27
C GLU A 380 -16.15 13.63 23.42
N ALA A 381 -15.02 14.21 22.99
CA ALA A 381 -15.02 15.41 22.16
C ALA A 381 -15.63 15.14 20.77
N ASN A 382 -15.23 14.02 20.15
CA ASN A 382 -15.78 13.57 18.87
C ASN A 382 -17.28 13.32 18.97
N TRP A 383 -17.74 12.63 20.02
CA TRP A 383 -19.15 12.37 20.25
C TRP A 383 -19.96 13.65 20.41
N LYS A 384 -19.51 14.60 21.27
CA LYS A 384 -20.17 15.91 21.42
C LYS A 384 -20.26 16.67 20.10
N TRP A 385 -19.16 16.69 19.34
CA TRP A 385 -19.13 17.36 18.04
C TRP A 385 -20.08 16.72 17.04
N MET A 386 -20.11 15.39 16.93
CA MET A 386 -21.03 14.66 16.05
C MET A 386 -22.49 14.88 16.46
N CYS A 387 -22.82 14.80 17.76
CA CYS A 387 -24.17 15.06 18.27
C CYS A 387 -24.65 16.50 18.02
N SER A 388 -23.73 17.47 17.90
CA SER A 388 -24.06 18.87 17.64
C SER A 388 -24.41 19.17 16.19
N ARG A 389 -24.28 18.20 15.28
CA ARG A 389 -24.45 18.39 13.84
C ARG A 389 -25.65 17.61 13.30
N PRO A 390 -26.30 18.11 12.23
CA PRO A 390 -27.38 17.38 11.59
C PRO A 390 -26.84 16.09 10.99
N THR A 391 -27.60 15.01 11.14
CA THR A 391 -27.34 13.73 10.49
C THR A 391 -28.32 13.54 9.33
N GLY A 392 -27.88 12.80 8.31
CA GLY A 392 -28.68 12.52 7.12
C GLY A 392 -28.18 11.28 6.41
N LYS A 393 -28.92 10.86 5.37
CA LYS A 393 -28.49 9.74 4.54
C LYS A 393 -27.30 10.13 3.66
N LEU A 394 -26.36 9.21 3.50
CA LEU A 394 -25.27 9.35 2.55
C LEU A 394 -25.73 8.92 1.16
N LEU A 395 -25.82 9.88 0.24
CA LEU A 395 -26.34 9.65 -1.12
C LEU A 395 -25.23 9.49 -2.18
N MET A 396 -23.99 9.88 -1.84
CA MET A 396 -22.85 9.66 -2.72
C MET A 396 -22.52 8.16 -2.85
N PRO A 397 -21.80 7.75 -3.91
CA PRO A 397 -21.28 6.39 -4.01
C PRO A 397 -20.44 6.02 -2.79
N ALA A 398 -20.76 4.90 -2.17
CA ALA A 398 -20.14 4.43 -0.94
C ALA A 398 -19.78 2.95 -1.04
N LEU A 399 -18.64 2.54 -0.49
CA LEU A 399 -18.20 1.15 -0.43
C LEU A 399 -17.86 0.75 1.00
N MET A 400 -18.41 -0.38 1.44
CA MET A 400 -17.99 -1.05 2.67
C MET A 400 -17.29 -2.37 2.33
N VAL A 401 -16.03 -2.53 2.70
CA VAL A 401 -15.28 -3.79 2.55
C VAL A 401 -15.10 -4.43 3.92
N THR A 402 -15.61 -5.64 4.11
CA THR A 402 -15.46 -6.40 5.36
C THR A 402 -14.40 -7.49 5.24
N ALA A 403 -13.69 -7.75 6.34
CA ALA A 403 -12.68 -8.80 6.46
C ALA A 403 -13.17 -9.91 7.40
N GLY A 404 -13.27 -11.14 6.91
CA GLY A 404 -13.97 -12.24 7.61
C GLY A 404 -13.27 -12.78 8.86
N LYS A 405 -11.98 -12.49 9.04
CA LYS A 405 -11.17 -12.86 10.22
C LYS A 405 -10.76 -11.64 11.06
N ASP A 406 -11.30 -10.45 10.80
CA ASP A 406 -11.09 -9.33 11.71
C ASP A 406 -11.86 -9.59 13.01
N ILE A 407 -11.12 -9.80 14.11
CA ILE A 407 -11.66 -10.15 15.42
C ILE A 407 -12.17 -8.95 16.22
N VAL A 408 -11.98 -7.73 15.71
CA VAL A 408 -12.40 -6.47 16.36
C VAL A 408 -13.49 -5.79 15.55
N LEU A 409 -13.24 -5.51 14.27
CA LEU A 409 -14.19 -4.88 13.35
C LEU A 409 -14.95 -5.95 12.57
N LEU A 410 -15.70 -6.76 13.33
CA LEU A 410 -16.46 -7.90 12.81
C LEU A 410 -17.39 -7.49 11.66
N PRO A 411 -17.53 -8.29 10.58
CA PRO A 411 -18.43 -7.99 9.47
C PRO A 411 -19.87 -7.66 9.90
N GLU A 412 -20.36 -8.30 10.97
CA GLU A 412 -21.70 -8.10 11.55
C GLU A 412 -21.93 -6.66 12.02
N LEU A 413 -20.88 -5.93 12.43
CA LEU A 413 -20.97 -4.53 12.84
C LEU A 413 -21.37 -3.60 11.67
N SER A 414 -21.26 -4.08 10.43
CA SER A 414 -21.68 -3.33 9.22
C SER A 414 -23.13 -3.60 8.80
N LYS A 415 -23.85 -4.48 9.51
CA LYS A 415 -25.23 -4.85 9.18
C LYS A 415 -26.17 -3.64 9.35
N GLY A 416 -26.99 -3.36 8.34
CA GLY A 416 -27.97 -2.27 8.38
C GLY A 416 -27.40 -0.90 7.95
N MET A 417 -26.15 -0.83 7.49
CA MET A 417 -25.59 0.42 6.94
C MET A 417 -26.41 0.98 5.77
N GLU A 418 -27.12 0.13 5.02
CA GLU A 418 -28.00 0.50 3.92
C GLU A 418 -29.13 1.46 4.34
N ASP A 419 -29.54 1.43 5.61
CA ASP A 419 -30.58 2.34 6.13
C ASP A 419 -30.11 3.80 6.11
N LEU A 420 -28.80 4.01 6.31
CA LEU A 420 -28.12 5.30 6.29
C LEU A 420 -27.46 5.60 4.94
N ILE A 421 -27.13 4.58 4.16
CA ILE A 421 -26.39 4.68 2.91
C ILE A 421 -27.14 3.89 1.81
N PRO A 422 -28.18 4.47 1.19
CA PRO A 422 -29.00 3.74 0.22
C PRO A 422 -28.23 3.22 -1.01
N ASN A 423 -27.14 3.89 -1.36
CA ASN A 423 -26.28 3.56 -2.52
C ASN A 423 -25.01 2.79 -2.10
N LEU A 424 -25.09 2.01 -1.02
CA LEU A 424 -23.94 1.25 -0.50
C LEU A 424 -23.59 0.07 -1.40
N SER A 425 -22.37 0.04 -1.89
CA SER A 425 -21.72 -1.15 -2.45
C SER A 425 -20.98 -1.92 -1.34
N ARG A 426 -20.82 -3.23 -1.52
CA ARG A 426 -20.09 -4.08 -0.58
C ARG A 426 -18.98 -4.87 -1.28
N GLY A 427 -17.85 -4.96 -0.60
CA GLY A 427 -16.80 -5.95 -0.84
C GLY A 427 -16.64 -6.84 0.39
N HIS A 428 -16.13 -8.06 0.20
CA HIS A 428 -15.86 -8.96 1.32
C HIS A 428 -14.64 -9.83 1.02
N ILE A 429 -13.78 -10.02 2.01
CA ILE A 429 -12.61 -10.89 1.92
C ILE A 429 -12.64 -11.85 3.11
N GLU A 430 -13.09 -13.09 2.88
CA GLU A 430 -13.39 -14.08 3.93
C GLU A 430 -12.16 -14.45 4.77
N GLN A 431 -11.03 -14.74 4.12
CA GLN A 431 -9.80 -15.18 4.79
C GLN A 431 -8.84 -14.01 5.03
N CYS A 432 -9.35 -12.92 5.61
CA CYS A 432 -8.59 -11.69 5.86
C CYS A 432 -8.78 -11.23 7.31
N SER A 433 -7.69 -10.94 8.01
CA SER A 433 -7.72 -10.34 9.34
C SER A 433 -7.84 -8.81 9.26
N HIS A 434 -7.39 -8.11 10.31
CA HIS A 434 -7.47 -6.66 10.41
C HIS A 434 -6.67 -5.93 9.32
N TRP A 435 -5.48 -6.41 8.94
CA TRP A 435 -4.53 -5.66 8.09
C TRP A 435 -4.81 -5.80 6.59
N THR A 436 -6.04 -5.50 6.17
CA THR A 436 -6.61 -5.87 4.87
C THR A 436 -5.76 -5.48 3.67
N GLN A 437 -5.30 -4.23 3.62
CA GLN A 437 -4.46 -3.69 2.54
C GLN A 437 -3.11 -4.42 2.37
N VAL A 438 -2.60 -5.04 3.44
CA VAL A 438 -1.30 -5.75 3.45
C VAL A 438 -1.48 -7.27 3.36
N GLU A 439 -2.50 -7.82 4.01
CA GLU A 439 -2.72 -9.26 4.08
C GLU A 439 -3.29 -9.83 2.78
N LYS A 440 -4.28 -9.12 2.20
CA LYS A 440 -4.98 -9.51 0.97
C LYS A 440 -4.91 -8.38 -0.06
N PRO A 441 -3.70 -7.99 -0.49
CA PRO A 441 -3.49 -6.83 -1.32
C PRO A 441 -4.11 -6.98 -2.71
N ALA A 442 -4.07 -8.18 -3.30
CA ALA A 442 -4.63 -8.43 -4.63
C ALA A 442 -6.16 -8.31 -4.63
N GLU A 443 -6.82 -8.96 -3.67
CA GLU A 443 -8.27 -8.89 -3.48
C GLU A 443 -8.73 -7.46 -3.16
N THR A 444 -7.98 -6.77 -2.28
CA THR A 444 -8.23 -5.36 -1.95
C THR A 444 -8.13 -4.48 -3.19
N ASN A 445 -7.07 -4.64 -3.99
CA ASN A 445 -6.87 -3.90 -5.23
C ASN A 445 -8.03 -4.14 -6.21
N ASN A 446 -8.42 -5.40 -6.41
CA ASN A 446 -9.49 -5.76 -7.33
C ASN A 446 -10.83 -5.14 -6.94
N ILE A 447 -11.19 -5.17 -5.65
CA ILE A 447 -12.41 -4.55 -5.13
C ILE A 447 -12.37 -3.03 -5.34
N LEU A 448 -11.29 -2.36 -4.93
CA LEU A 448 -11.18 -0.91 -5.01
C LEU A 448 -11.16 -0.43 -6.47
N ILE A 449 -10.38 -1.05 -7.34
CA ILE A 449 -10.28 -0.68 -8.76
C ILE A 449 -11.64 -0.84 -9.45
N SER A 450 -12.32 -1.96 -9.22
CA SER A 450 -13.62 -2.23 -9.84
C SER A 450 -14.65 -1.18 -9.42
N TRP A 451 -14.75 -0.91 -8.12
CA TRP A 451 -15.67 0.08 -7.58
C TRP A 451 -15.33 1.52 -8.04
N LEU A 452 -14.05 1.89 -8.05
CA LEU A 452 -13.61 3.21 -8.50
C LEU A 452 -13.93 3.43 -9.99
N LYS A 453 -13.64 2.44 -10.85
CA LYS A 453 -13.97 2.52 -12.27
C LYS A 453 -15.47 2.67 -12.48
N GLU A 454 -16.29 1.86 -11.81
CA GLU A 454 -17.75 1.98 -11.89
C GLU A 454 -18.25 3.35 -11.42
N THR A 455 -17.74 3.83 -10.30
CA THR A 455 -18.11 5.12 -9.70
C THR A 455 -17.77 6.31 -10.59
N HIS A 456 -16.56 6.33 -11.17
CA HIS A 456 -16.13 7.43 -12.03
C HIS A 456 -16.65 7.32 -13.47
N MET A 457 -17.03 6.12 -13.94
CA MET A 457 -17.82 5.96 -15.19
C MET A 457 -19.24 6.51 -15.02
N LYS A 458 -19.94 6.19 -13.92
CA LYS A 458 -21.32 6.67 -13.68
C LYS A 458 -21.39 8.18 -13.43
N ALA A 459 -20.34 8.78 -12.87
CA ALA A 459 -20.25 10.22 -12.65
C ALA A 459 -20.03 11.03 -13.94
N GLY A 460 -19.66 10.38 -15.05
CA GLY A 460 -19.39 11.01 -16.33
C GLY A 460 -20.22 10.40 -17.46
N GLY A 461 -21.27 11.10 -17.89
CA GLY A 461 -21.76 11.02 -19.28
C GLY A 461 -20.74 11.48 -20.33
N VAL A 462 -19.46 11.55 -19.96
CA VAL A 462 -18.31 11.74 -20.83
C VAL A 462 -17.62 10.40 -20.87
N THR A 463 -17.79 9.71 -21.99
CA THR A 463 -16.95 8.59 -22.40
C THR A 463 -15.50 8.92 -22.06
N MET A 464 -14.90 8.16 -21.15
CA MET A 464 -13.45 8.01 -21.14
C MET A 464 -13.08 7.15 -22.35
N ALA A 465 -13.24 7.75 -23.54
CA ALA A 465 -12.39 7.35 -24.64
C ALA A 465 -10.97 7.74 -24.20
N PRO A 466 -9.97 6.83 -24.33
CA PRO A 466 -8.59 7.29 -24.30
C PRO A 466 -8.51 8.38 -25.36
N LYS A 467 -8.13 9.61 -24.98
CA LYS A 467 -7.86 10.64 -25.98
C LYS A 467 -6.71 10.10 -26.83
N LEU A 468 -7.03 9.85 -28.10
CA LEU A 468 -6.16 9.41 -29.18
C LEU A 468 -4.87 10.21 -29.25
#